data_AF-A0AAU2U280-F1
#
_entry.id   AF-A0AAU2U280-F1
#
_cell.length_a   1.000
_cell.length_b   1.000
_cell.length_c   1.000
_cell.angle_alpha   90.00
_cell.angle_beta   90.00
_cell.angle_gamma   90.00
#
_symmetry.space_group_name_H-M   'P 1'
#
loop_
_entity.id
_entity.type
_entity.pdbx_description
1 polymer ?
#
loop_
_entity_poly.entity_id
_entity_poly.type
_entity_poly.pdbx_seq_one_letter_code
_entity_poly.pdbx_strand_id
1 'polypeptide(L)' 'MTNPPRHRLVPTNVAALAVGVSEATIRKWVSRGKITRYGAPNCRSAFDIDELTRIALQRSRRPPGLPR' A
#
# COMPACT_ATOMS: atom_id res chain seq x y z
N MET A 1 -20.90 0.26 8.80
CA MET A 1 -20.38 -1.03 8.31
C MET A 1 -19.78 -0.78 6.94
N THR A 2 -18.49 -0.47 6.85
CA THR A 2 -17.82 -0.24 5.55
C THR A 2 -17.61 -1.60 4.89
N ASN A 3 -18.45 -1.91 3.92
CA ASN A 3 -18.32 -3.08 3.06
C ASN A 3 -16.88 -3.11 2.51
N PRO A 4 -16.07 -4.16 2.73
CA PRO A 4 -14.73 -4.20 2.17
C PRO A 4 -14.88 -4.11 0.65
N PRO A 5 -14.23 -3.14 -0.02
CA PRO A 5 -14.28 -3.07 -1.47
C PRO A 5 -13.84 -4.44 -2.01
N ARG A 6 -14.72 -5.08 -2.78
CA ARG A 6 -14.48 -6.39 -3.41
C ARG A 6 -13.36 -6.34 -4.47
N HIS A 7 -12.74 -5.17 -4.65
CA HIS A 7 -11.79 -4.88 -5.69
C HIS A 7 -10.39 -5.21 -5.14
N ARG A 8 -10.00 -6.49 -5.26
CA ARG A 8 -8.61 -6.98 -5.07
C ARG A 8 -7.93 -6.53 -3.78
N LEU A 9 -8.48 -6.96 -2.66
CA LEU A 9 -7.73 -7.03 -1.42
C LEU A 9 -6.62 -8.09 -1.55
N VAL A 10 -5.36 -7.65 -1.54
CA VAL A 10 -4.19 -8.53 -1.69
C VAL A 10 -3.29 -8.52 -0.46
N PRO A 11 -2.63 -9.65 -0.16
CA PRO A 11 -1.67 -9.70 0.94
C PRO A 11 -0.45 -8.81 0.67
N THR A 12 0.28 -8.43 1.73
CA THR A 12 1.49 -7.58 1.68
C THR A 12 2.47 -7.96 0.57
N ASN A 13 2.69 -9.26 0.36
CA ASN A 13 3.68 -9.76 -0.60
C ASN A 13 3.23 -9.48 -2.04
N VAL A 14 1.94 -9.65 -2.32
CA VAL A 14 1.36 -9.34 -3.65
C VAL A 14 1.26 -7.82 -3.84
N ALA A 15 0.91 -7.08 -2.79
CA ALA A 15 0.91 -5.62 -2.80
C ALA A 15 2.29 -5.06 -3.17
N ALA A 16 3.34 -5.58 -2.52
CA ALA A 16 4.73 -5.23 -2.77
C ALA A 16 5.13 -5.47 -4.24
N LEU A 17 4.80 -6.65 -4.78
CA LEU A 17 5.05 -6.98 -6.19
C LEU A 17 4.28 -6.09 -7.16
N ALA A 18 3.00 -5.81 -6.88
CA ALA A 18 2.14 -5.03 -7.77
C ALA A 18 2.63 -3.57 -7.95
N VAL A 19 3.16 -2.95 -6.90
CA VAL A 19 3.69 -1.58 -6.96
C VAL A 19 5.22 -1.52 -7.15
N GLY A 20 5.90 -2.66 -7.24
CA GLY A 20 7.34 -2.74 -7.43
C GLY A 20 8.16 -2.22 -6.24
N VAL A 21 7.68 -2.38 -5.00
CA VAL A 21 8.40 -1.98 -3.79
C VAL A 21 8.63 -3.17 -2.87
N SER A 22 9.60 -3.08 -1.96
CA SER A 22 9.80 -4.11 -0.94
C SER A 22 8.66 -4.14 0.08
N GLU A 23 8.36 -5.31 0.66
CA GLU A 23 7.35 -5.45 1.74
C GLU A 23 7.62 -4.52 2.93
N ALA A 24 8.89 -4.27 3.26
CA ALA A 24 9.29 -3.32 4.30
C ALA A 24 8.78 -1.89 4.03
N THR A 25 8.68 -1.50 2.75
CA THR A 25 8.13 -0.21 2.33
C THR A 25 6.62 -0.17 2.55
N ILE A 26 5.91 -1.24 2.22
CA ILE A 26 4.48 -1.38 2.52
C ILE A 26 4.23 -1.27 4.02
N ARG A 27 5.02 -1.98 4.85
CA ARG A 27 4.93 -1.88 6.32
C ARG A 27 5.19 -0.46 6.83
N LYS A 28 6.16 0.26 6.27
CA LYS A 28 6.40 1.69 6.58
C LYS A 28 5.23 2.59 6.18
N TRP A 29 4.53 2.27 5.10
CA TRP A 29 3.35 3.03 4.69
C TRP A 29 2.18 2.82 5.65
N VAL A 30 1.99 1.59 6.11
CA VAL A 30 1.02 1.25 7.17
C VAL A 30 1.38 1.95 8.48
N SER A 31 2.64 1.89 8.91
CA SER A 31 3.08 2.54 10.16
C SER A 31 2.97 4.07 10.11
N ARG A 32 3.07 4.66 8.90
CA ARG A 32 2.85 6.09 8.66
C ARG A 32 1.38 6.47 8.47
N GLY A 33 0.45 5.51 8.54
CA GLY A 33 -0.98 5.76 8.32
C GLY A 33 -1.33 6.18 6.90
N LYS A 34 -0.46 5.90 5.92
CA LYS A 34 -0.71 6.22 4.50
C LYS A 34 -1.63 5.22 3.83
N ILE A 35 -1.67 3.99 4.35
CA ILE A 35 -2.47 2.89 3.79
C ILE A 35 -3.32 2.31 4.90
N THR A 36 -4.57 2.05 4.56
CA THR A 36 -5.48 1.37 5.46
C THR A 36 -5.22 -0.13 5.41
N ARG A 37 -4.90 -0.72 6.57
CA ARG A 37 -4.84 -2.18 6.68
C ARG A 37 -6.27 -2.71 6.77
N TYR A 38 -6.68 -3.49 5.77
CA TYR A 38 -7.92 -4.24 5.84
C TYR A 38 -7.62 -5.64 6.36
N GLY A 39 -8.33 -6.06 7.40
CA GLY A 39 -8.17 -7.40 7.97
C GLY A 39 -8.75 -7.50 9.37
N ALA A 40 -9.48 -8.57 9.62
CA ALA A 40 -9.91 -8.94 10.96
C ALA A 40 -8.69 -9.32 11.83
N PRO A 41 -8.77 -9.25 13.18
CA PRO A 41 -7.68 -9.60 14.09
C PRO A 41 -7.07 -10.99 13.85
N ASN A 42 -7.80 -11.92 13.22
CA ASN A 42 -7.33 -13.28 12.89
C ASN A 42 -7.08 -13.53 11.38
N CYS A 43 -7.17 -12.50 10.53
CA CYS A 43 -7.00 -12.64 9.08
C CYS A 43 -5.74 -11.94 8.58
N ARG A 44 -5.12 -12.51 7.53
CA ARG A 44 -3.95 -11.92 6.86
C ARG A 44 -4.27 -10.49 6.43
N SER A 45 -3.33 -9.57 6.70
CA SER A 45 -3.44 -8.17 6.30
C SER A 45 -3.64 -8.07 4.79
N ALA A 46 -4.78 -7.56 4.39
CA ALA A 46 -5.14 -7.34 3.01
C ALA A 46 -5.13 -5.84 2.70
N PHE A 47 -4.68 -5.50 1.51
CA PHE A 47 -4.47 -4.13 1.06
C PHE A 47 -5.10 -3.95 -0.30
N ASP A 48 -5.66 -2.77 -0.53
CA ASP A 48 -6.25 -2.40 -1.81
C ASP A 48 -5.12 -1.99 -2.79
N ILE A 49 -5.05 -2.66 -3.94
CA ILE A 49 -4.05 -2.39 -4.99
C ILE A 49 -4.18 -0.97 -5.55
N ASP A 50 -5.40 -0.46 -5.71
CA ASP A 50 -5.62 0.88 -6.27
C ASP A 50 -5.15 1.96 -5.30
N GLU A 51 -5.40 1.79 -4.00
CA GLU A 51 -4.88 2.68 -2.94
C GLU A 51 -3.34 2.65 -2.93
N LEU A 52 -2.76 1.45 -2.96
CA LEU A 52 -1.31 1.23 -3.04
C LEU A 52 -0.67 1.94 -4.24
N THR A 53 -1.26 1.77 -5.43
CA THR A 53 -0.74 2.32 -6.68
C THR A 53 -0.80 3.84 -6.67
N ARG A 54 -1.89 4.43 -6.15
CA ARG A 54 -2.01 5.89 -6.00
C ARG A 54 -0.93 6.46 -5.09
N ILE A 55 -0.61 5.79 -3.98
CA ILE A 55 0.41 6.24 -3.03
C ILE A 55 1.82 6.09 -3.62
N ALA A 56 2.08 5.01 -4.34
CA ALA A 56 3.32 4.81 -5.08
C ALA A 56 3.54 5.95 -6.10
N LEU A 57 2.52 6.27 -6.89
CA LEU A 57 2.54 7.36 -7.87
C LEU A 57 2.76 8.74 -7.23
N GLN A 58 2.11 9.04 -6.10
CA GLN A 58 2.32 10.29 -5.36
C GLN A 58 3.76 10.43 -4.85
N ARG A 59 4.41 9.32 -4.49
CA ARG A 59 5.80 9.34 -4.03
C ARG A 59 6.79 9.50 -5.18
N SER A 60 6.56 8.87 -6.34
CA SER A 60 7.39 9.10 -7.53
C SER A 60 7.26 10.53 -8.06
N ARG A 61 6.13 11.19 -7.81
CA ARG A 61 5.95 12.63 -8.12
C ARG A 61 6.78 13.57 -7.25
N ARG A 62 7.46 13.08 -6.20
CA ARG A 62 8.54 13.86 -5.56
C ARG A 62 9.81 13.59 -6.36
N PRO A 63 10.23 14.49 -7.27
CA PRO A 63 11.44 14.27 -8.04
C PRO A 63 12.61 14.03 -7.07
N PRO A 64 13.46 13.01 -7.30
CA PRO A 64 14.76 12.96 -6.65
C PRO A 64 15.46 14.29 -6.99
N GLY A 65 16.00 14.94 -5.96
CA GLY A 65 16.31 16.36 -5.96
C GLY A 65 16.99 16.84 -7.25
N LEU A 66 16.52 17.97 -7.76
CA LEU A 66 17.39 18.82 -8.56
C LEU A 66 18.65 19.08 -7.72
N PRO A 67 19.86 18.81 -8.24
CA PRO A 67 21.06 19.28 -7.59
C PRO A 67 21.01 20.82 -7.53
N ARG A 68 21.37 21.38 -6.37
CA ARG A 68 21.64 22.81 -6.22
C ARG A 68 23.04 23.11 -6.74
#